data_AF-A0A241V8M4-F1
#
_entry.id   AF-A0A241V8M4-F1
#
_cell.length_a   1.000
_cell.length_b   1.000
_cell.length_c   1.000
_cell.angle_alpha   90.00
_cell.angle_beta   90.00
_cell.angle_gamma   90.00
#
_symmetry.space_group_name_H-M   'P 1'
#
loop_
_entity.id
_entity.type
_entity.pdbx_description
1 polymer ?
#
loop_
_entity_poly.entity_id
_entity_poly.type
_entity_poly.pdbx_seq_one_letter_code
_entity_poly.pdbx_strand_id
1 'polypeptide(L)'
;MDLFEQSMTMVNELNQELSQSEFVDGGLRLDLVYQCCDISIEHRLAVKILLETELFISALALFRTQFESLVRAYWILFAATDEQVCELGVLDSIEQLTLK
;
A
#
# COMPACT_ATOMS: atom_id res chain seq x y z
N MET A 1 -2.18 -20.14 -17.47
CA MET A 1 -1.23 -19.19 -16.86
C MET A 1 -1.65 -19.02 -15.42
N ASP A 2 -0.76 -19.28 -14.46
CA ASP A 2 -1.09 -19.19 -13.03
C ASP A 2 -1.34 -17.73 -12.63
N LEU A 3 -2.41 -17.47 -11.88
CA LEU A 3 -2.81 -16.12 -11.46
C LEU A 3 -1.83 -15.54 -10.45
N PHE A 4 -1.25 -16.38 -9.59
CA PHE A 4 -0.30 -15.92 -8.59
C PHE A 4 1.03 -15.51 -9.24
N GLU A 5 1.53 -16.28 -10.20
CA GLU A 5 2.69 -15.90 -10.99
C GLU A 5 2.48 -14.60 -11.77
N GLN A 6 1.30 -14.41 -12.40
CA GLN A 6 0.98 -13.14 -13.07
C GLN A 6 1.02 -11.94 -12.12
N SER A 7 0.45 -12.09 -10.92
CA SER A 7 0.48 -11.05 -9.89
C SER A 7 1.92 -10.74 -9.43
N MET A 8 2.78 -11.75 -9.36
CA MET A 8 4.20 -11.58 -9.01
C MET A 8 4.97 -10.84 -10.10
N THR A 9 4.77 -11.22 -11.36
CA THR A 9 5.38 -10.52 -12.51
C THR A 9 4.99 -9.05 -12.52
N MET A 10 3.70 -8.75 -12.37
CA MET A 10 3.21 -7.36 -12.39
C MET A 10 3.88 -6.48 -11.33
N VAL A 11 4.07 -6.98 -10.10
CA VAL A 11 4.73 -6.18 -9.05
C VAL A 11 6.24 -6.08 -9.25
N ASN A 12 6.88 -7.10 -9.80
CA ASN A 12 8.29 -7.01 -10.15
C ASN A 12 8.52 -5.97 -11.25
N GLU A 13 7.66 -5.95 -12.27
CA GLU A 13 7.67 -4.92 -13.32
C GLU A 13 7.44 -3.54 -12.72
N LEU A 14 6.43 -3.37 -11.86
CA LEU A 14 6.17 -2.10 -11.17
C LEU A 14 7.39 -1.63 -10.36
N ASN A 15 7.99 -2.51 -9.55
CA ASN A 15 9.16 -2.17 -8.75
C ASN A 15 10.36 -1.78 -9.62
N GLN A 16 10.53 -2.43 -10.77
CA GLN A 16 11.55 -2.07 -11.73
C GLN A 16 11.31 -0.66 -12.29
N GLU A 17 10.09 -0.35 -12.72
CA GLU A 17 9.74 0.99 -13.21
C GLU A 17 9.92 2.06 -12.13
N LEU A 18 9.50 1.79 -10.89
CA LEU A 18 9.68 2.70 -9.76
C LEU A 18 11.15 2.96 -9.45
N SER A 19 12.01 1.93 -9.55
CA SER A 19 13.46 2.08 -9.32
C SER A 19 14.17 2.96 -10.34
N GLN A 20 13.58 3.12 -11.53
CA GLN A 20 14.12 3.92 -12.63
C GLN A 20 13.47 5.30 -12.76
N SER A 21 12.38 5.54 -12.03
CA SER A 21 11.61 6.78 -12.11
C SER A 21 12.22 7.85 -11.20
N GLU A 22 12.28 9.09 -11.70
CA GLU A 22 12.49 10.24 -10.83
C GLU A 22 11.19 10.52 -10.07
N PHE A 23 11.25 10.46 -8.74
CA PHE A 23 10.11 10.78 -7.91
C PHE A 23 9.85 12.29 -7.93
N VAL A 24 8.61 12.65 -8.27
CA VAL A 24 8.13 14.02 -8.10
C VAL A 24 7.91 14.26 -6.61
N ASP A 25 8.58 15.28 -6.06
CA ASP A 25 8.23 15.79 -4.74
C ASP A 25 6.82 16.39 -4.80
N GLY A 26 5.84 15.65 -4.27
CA GLY A 26 4.47 16.12 -4.10
C GLY A 26 4.10 16.39 -2.65
N GLY A 27 5.11 16.53 -1.78
CA GLY A 27 4.95 16.75 -0.35
C GLY A 27 4.09 15.71 0.36
N LEU A 28 3.58 16.12 1.53
CA LEU A 28 2.88 15.25 2.47
C LEU A 28 1.76 14.39 1.85
N ARG A 29 1.00 14.95 0.90
CA ARG A 29 -0.10 14.22 0.26
C ARG A 29 0.41 13.03 -0.52
N LEU A 30 1.44 13.21 -1.35
CA LEU A 30 2.00 12.10 -2.13
C LEU A 30 2.76 11.13 -1.23
N ASP A 31 3.41 11.59 -0.16
CA ASP A 31 4.06 10.71 0.82
C ASP A 31 3.04 9.76 1.47
N LEU A 32 1.90 10.28 1.95
CA LEU A 32 0.85 9.46 2.55
C LEU A 32 0.19 8.50 1.54
N VAL A 33 0.01 8.95 0.29
CA VAL A 33 -0.47 8.07 -0.80
C VAL A 33 0.53 6.95 -1.05
N TYR A 34 1.82 7.26 -1.11
CA TYR A 34 2.89 6.30 -1.32
C TYR A 34 2.89 5.24 -0.22
N GLN A 35 2.85 5.64 1.05
CA GLN A 35 2.78 4.71 2.18
C GLN A 35 1.57 3.77 2.09
N CYS A 36 0.39 4.29 1.73
CA CYS A 36 -0.82 3.46 1.57
C CYS A 36 -0.68 2.45 0.41
N CYS A 37 -0.09 2.87 -0.71
CA CYS A 37 0.21 1.99 -1.83
C CYS A 37 1.23 0.92 -1.45
N ASP A 38 2.27 1.29 -0.70
CA ASP A 38 3.33 0.39 -0.25
C ASP A 38 2.77 -0.72 0.64
N ILE A 39 1.97 -0.38 1.67
CA ILE A 39 1.26 -1.35 2.52
C ILE A 39 0.42 -2.33 1.67
N SER A 40 -0.28 -1.80 0.65
CA SER A 40 -1.07 -2.63 -0.26
C SER A 40 -0.18 -3.61 -1.04
N ILE A 41 0.96 -3.16 -1.56
CA ILE A 41 1.87 -3.97 -2.36
C ILE A 41 2.63 -4.99 -1.49
N GLU A 42 3.13 -4.62 -0.31
CA GLU A 42 3.88 -5.49 0.59
C GLU A 42 3.08 -6.73 1.01
N HIS A 43 1.81 -6.54 1.37
CA HIS A 43 0.96 -7.64 1.83
C HIS A 43 0.62 -8.68 0.76
N ARG A 44 0.87 -8.39 -0.52
CA ARG A 44 0.62 -9.31 -1.64
C ARG A 44 1.32 -10.66 -1.48
N LEU A 45 2.58 -10.66 -1.04
CA LEU A 45 3.35 -11.91 -0.88
C LEU A 45 2.72 -12.80 0.20
N ALA A 46 2.33 -12.20 1.33
CA ALA A 46 1.66 -12.91 2.41
C ALA A 46 0.30 -13.46 1.95
N VAL A 47 -0.50 -12.67 1.23
CA VAL A 47 -1.77 -13.13 0.66
C VAL A 47 -1.57 -14.32 -0.29
N LYS A 48 -0.58 -14.26 -1.19
CA LYS A 48 -0.23 -15.38 -2.09
C LYS A 48 0.07 -16.65 -1.28
N ILE A 49 1.00 -16.58 -0.33
CA ILE A 49 1.41 -17.73 0.48
C ILE A 49 0.22 -18.32 1.25
N LEU A 50 -0.61 -17.48 1.85
CA LEU A 50 -1.78 -17.94 2.61
C LEU A 50 -2.83 -18.60 1.71
N LEU A 51 -3.02 -18.11 0.49
CA LEU A 51 -3.93 -18.74 -0.47
C LEU A 51 -3.37 -20.07 -0.99
N GLU A 52 -2.08 -20.15 -1.30
CA GLU A 52 -1.41 -21.38 -1.75
C GLU A 52 -1.38 -22.46 -0.66
N THR A 53 -1.38 -22.06 0.61
CA THR A 53 -1.42 -22.96 1.77
C THR A 53 -2.84 -23.23 2.29
N GLU A 54 -3.87 -22.78 1.56
CA GLU A 54 -5.29 -22.95 1.90
C GLU A 54 -5.71 -22.32 3.25
N LEU A 55 -4.95 -21.36 3.75
CA LEU A 55 -5.25 -20.58 4.97
C LEU A 55 -6.18 -19.39 4.65
N PHE A 56 -7.38 -19.69 4.16
CA PHE A 56 -8.28 -18.70 3.54
C PHE A 56 -8.73 -17.58 4.47
N ILE A 57 -8.98 -17.86 5.75
CA ILE A 57 -9.43 -16.82 6.70
C ILE A 57 -8.32 -15.80 6.95
N SER A 58 -7.09 -16.26 7.13
CA SER A 58 -5.92 -15.40 7.26
C SER A 58 -5.65 -14.63 5.97
N ALA A 59 -5.78 -15.28 4.82
CA ALA A 59 -5.65 -14.62 3.52
C ALA A 59 -6.66 -13.49 3.36
N LEU A 60 -7.93 -13.73 3.69
CA LEU A 60 -9.00 -12.74 3.58
C LEU A 60 -8.80 -11.55 4.53
N ALA A 61 -8.29 -11.80 5.74
CA ALA A 61 -7.96 -10.74 6.69
C ALA A 61 -6.89 -9.79 6.13
N LEU A 62 -5.81 -10.32 5.54
CA LEU A 62 -4.78 -9.49 4.90
C LEU A 62 -5.28 -8.83 3.61
N PHE A 63 -6.09 -9.53 2.82
CA PHE A 63 -6.67 -8.99 1.60
C PHE A 63 -7.57 -7.77 1.88
N ARG A 64 -8.33 -7.80 2.98
CA ARG A 64 -9.09 -6.63 3.44
C ARG A 64 -8.17 -5.44 3.74
N THR A 65 -7.08 -5.64 4.49
CA THR A 65 -6.11 -4.57 4.79
C THR A 65 -5.46 -4.00 3.53
N GLN A 66 -5.11 -4.87 2.58
CA GLN A 66 -4.57 -4.48 1.27
C GLN A 66 -5.56 -3.58 0.50
N PHE A 67 -6.84 -3.96 0.47
CA PHE A 67 -7.90 -3.19 -0.19
C PHE A 67 -8.18 -1.86 0.52
N GLU A 68 -8.27 -1.85 1.85
CA GLU A 68 -8.50 -0.62 2.63
C GLU A 68 -7.39 0.40 2.43
N SER A 69 -6.14 -0.06 2.33
CA SER A 69 -4.98 0.80 2.07
C SER A 69 -5.07 1.43 0.68
N LEU A 70 -5.46 0.66 -0.35
CA LEU A 70 -5.66 1.19 -1.70
C LEU A 70 -6.80 2.21 -1.77
N VAL A 71 -7.95 1.92 -1.13
CA VAL A 71 -9.09 2.85 -1.07
C VAL A 71 -8.69 4.14 -0.36
N ARG A 72 -7.89 4.04 0.70
CA ARG A 72 -7.36 5.20 1.42
C ARG A 72 -6.41 6.02 0.55
N ALA A 73 -5.50 5.38 -0.18
CA ALA A 73 -4.62 6.05 -1.14
C ALA A 73 -5.42 6.86 -2.18
N TYR A 74 -6.46 6.25 -2.76
CA TYR A 74 -7.34 6.94 -3.70
C TYR A 74 -8.04 8.15 -3.07
N TRP A 75 -8.59 7.99 -1.87
CA TRP A 75 -9.27 9.08 -1.17
C TRP A 75 -8.30 10.22 -0.82
N ILE A 76 -7.11 9.92 -0.30
CA ILE A 76 -6.07 10.91 -0.01
C ILE A 76 -5.67 11.64 -1.29
N LEU A 77 -5.51 10.94 -2.41
CA LEU A 77 -5.06 11.58 -3.64
C LEU A 77 -6.13 12.48 -4.27
N PHE A 78 -7.39 12.04 -4.30
CA PHE A 78 -8.42 12.67 -5.14
C PHE A 78 -9.55 13.38 -4.40
N ALA A 79 -9.78 13.08 -3.12
CA ALA A 79 -10.97 13.52 -2.41
C ALA A 79 -10.71 14.25 -1.08
N ALA A 80 -9.62 13.93 -0.37
CA ALA A 80 -9.30 14.52 0.92
C ALA A 80 -8.97 16.03 0.81
N THR A 81 -9.45 16.84 1.76
CA THR A 81 -9.02 18.24 1.86
C THR A 81 -7.58 18.34 2.38
N ASP A 82 -6.92 19.48 2.15
CA ASP A 82 -5.56 19.68 2.68
C ASP A 82 -5.51 19.61 4.21
N GLU A 83 -6.56 20.08 4.90
CA GLU A 83 -6.69 19.98 6.36
C GLU A 83 -6.70 18.51 6.81
N GLN A 84 -7.50 17.66 6.16
CA GLN A 84 -7.56 16.22 6.47
C GLN A 84 -6.23 15.51 6.20
N VAL A 85 -5.52 15.90 5.14
CA VAL A 85 -4.19 15.35 4.84
C VAL A 85 -3.16 15.76 5.89
N CYS A 86 -3.18 17.02 6.33
CA CYS A 86 -2.32 17.49 7.42
C CYS A 86 -2.60 16.75 8.73
N GLU A 87 -3.87 16.56 9.11
CA GLU A 87 -4.24 15.79 10.31
C GLU A 87 -3.72 14.36 10.26
N LEU A 88 -3.86 13.69 9.11
CA LEU A 88 -3.34 12.33 8.91
C LEU A 88 -1.81 12.27 9.02
N GLY A 89 -1.09 13.24 8.46
CA GLY A 89 0.37 13.30 8.53
C GLY A 89 0.90 13.48 9.95
N VAL A 90 0.18 14.22 10.79
CA VAL A 90 0.52 14.37 12.21
C VAL A 90 0.35 13.04 12.95
N LEU A 91 -0.72 12.29 12.66
CA LEU A 91 -0.95 10.98 13.28
C LEU A 91 0.13 9.96 12.92
N ASP A 92 0.53 9.87 11.64
CA ASP A 92 1.62 8.98 11.19
C ASP A 92 2.93 9.29 11.92
N SER A 93 3.26 10.58 12.06
CA SER A 93 4.45 11.02 12.79
C SER A 93 4.42 10.59 14.27
N ILE A 94 3.25 10.58 14.90
CA ILE A 94 3.07 10.15 16.30
C ILE A 94 3.20 8.62 16.42
N GLU A 95 2.60 7.86 15.51
CA GLU A 95 2.68 6.39 15.51
C GLU A 95 4.14 5.92 15.38
N GLN A 96 4.91 6.52 14.48
CA GLN A 96 6.34 6.22 14.30
C GLN A 96 7.19 6.55 15.53
N LEU A 97 6.80 7.56 16.33
CA LEU A 97 7.46 7.90 17.60
C LEU A 97 7.11 6.94 18.73
N THR A 98 5.92 6.34 18.71
CA THR A 98 5.47 5.39 19.76
C THR A 98 5.91 3.95 19.53
N LEU A 99 6.35 3.60 18.31
CA LEU A 99 6.84 2.27 17.94
C LEU A 99 8.39 2.14 17.98
N LYS A 100 9.09 3.19 18.43
CA LYS A 100 10.52 3.18 18.78
C LYS A 100 10.72 3.03 20.29
#